data_AF-A0A0D6ASB0-F1
#
_entry.id   AF-A0A0D6ASB0-F1
#
_cell.length_a   1.000
_cell.length_b   1.000
_cell.length_c   1.000
_cell.angle_alpha   90.00
_cell.angle_beta   90.00
_cell.angle_gamma   90.00
#
_symmetry.space_group_name_H-M   'P 1'
#
loop_
_entity.id
_entity.type
_entity.pdbx_description
1 polymer ?
#
loop_
_entity_poly.entity_id
_entity_poly.type
_entity_poly.pdbx_seq_one_letter_code
_entity_poly.pdbx_strand_id
1 'polypeptide(L)' 'MRDNIVESVKNKYDQRSQLGITKYGTTVDNNNLSFTEWVNHLQEELMDATLYLQKLKTENQSESFIIY' A
#
# COMPACT_ATOMS: atom_id res chain seq x y z
N MET A 1 -9.28 -27.72 2.78
CA MET A 1 -8.39 -27.11 1.76
C MET A 1 -8.40 -25.61 1.98
N ARG A 2 -7.25 -24.93 1.97
CA ARG A 2 -7.17 -23.46 2.02
C ARG A 2 -6.68 -22.94 0.67
N ASP A 3 -7.18 -21.79 0.26
CA ASP A 3 -6.70 -21.12 -0.95
C ASP A 3 -5.41 -20.36 -0.63
N ASN A 4 -4.30 -20.81 -1.21
CA ASN A 4 -2.99 -20.25 -0.94
C ASN A 4 -2.85 -18.78 -1.41
N ILE A 5 -3.61 -18.37 -2.43
CA ILE A 5 -3.60 -16.97 -2.91
C ILE A 5 -4.29 -16.10 -1.86
N VAL A 6 -5.45 -16.53 -1.37
CA VAL A 6 -6.19 -15.81 -0.31
C VAL A 6 -5.34 -15.69 0.96
N GLU A 7 -4.68 -16.77 1.39
CA GLU A 7 -3.83 -16.73 2.58
C GLU A 7 -2.60 -15.84 2.39
N SER A 8 -2.01 -15.79 1.19
CA SER A 8 -0.93 -14.86 0.89
C SER A 8 -1.36 -13.40 1.02
N VAL A 9 -2.57 -13.07 0.56
CA VAL A 9 -3.11 -11.70 0.66
C VAL A 9 -3.42 -11.35 2.12
N LYS A 10 -4.01 -12.26 2.90
CA LYS A 10 -4.23 -12.07 4.35
C LYS A 10 -2.93 -11.77 5.10
N ASN A 11 -1.88 -12.55 4.83
CA ASN A 11 -0.57 -12.33 5.45
C ASN A 11 -0.01 -10.93 5.14
N LYS A 12 -0.25 -10.39 3.94
CA LYS A 12 0.14 -9.01 3.60
C LYS A 12 -0.65 -7.98 4.43
N TYR A 13 -1.95 -8.21 4.64
CA TYR A 13 -2.75 -7.36 5.53
C TYR A 13 -2.24 -7.41 6.96
N ASP A 14 -1.92 -8.60 7.49
CA ASP A 14 -1.39 -8.76 8.84
C ASP A 14 -0.05 -8.05 9.02
N GLN A 15 0.86 -8.19 8.04
CA GLN A 15 2.15 -7.48 8.04
C GLN A 15 1.97 -5.97 8.02
N ARG A 16 1.08 -5.44 7.16
CA ARG A 16 0.80 -4.00 7.12
C ARG A 16 0.15 -3.51 8.41
N SER A 17 -0.75 -4.29 9.01
CA SER A 17 -1.35 -3.99 10.30
C SER A 17 -0.29 -3.90 11.39
N GLN A 18 0.66 -4.84 11.43
CA GLN A 18 1.75 -4.82 12.41
C GLN A 18 2.65 -3.59 12.25
N LEU A 19 2.98 -3.20 11.01
CA LEU A 19 3.73 -1.96 10.75
C LEU A 19 2.96 -0.71 11.19
N GLY A 20 1.65 -0.67 10.94
CA GLY A 20 0.77 0.40 11.41
C GLY A 20 0.75 0.47 12.94
N ILE A 21 0.60 -0.66 13.63
CA ILE A 21 0.66 -0.74 15.10
C ILE A 21 2.01 -0.25 15.62
N THR A 22 3.12 -0.62 14.97
CA THR A 22 4.45 -0.13 15.35
C THR A 22 4.60 1.37 15.11
N LYS A 23 4.05 1.93 14.02
CA LYS A 23 4.14 3.36 13.68
C LYS A 23 3.26 4.24 14.58
N TYR A 24 2.04 3.81 14.87
CA TYR A 24 1.03 4.62 15.56
C TYR A 24 0.80 4.20 17.01
N GLY A 25 1.39 3.09 17.47
CA GLY A 25 1.23 2.57 18.83
C GLY A 25 -0.14 1.97 19.14
N THR A 26 -1.03 1.85 18.15
CA THR A 26 -2.41 1.36 18.30
C THR A 26 -2.90 0.65 17.04
N THR A 27 -3.98 -0.11 17.15
CA THR A 27 -4.68 -0.72 16.00
C THR A 27 -5.53 0.32 15.29
N VAL A 28 -5.90 0.05 14.03
CA VAL A 28 -6.86 0.90 13.28
C VAL A 28 -8.18 1.06 14.06
N ASP A 29 -8.65 -0.02 14.69
CA ASP A 29 -9.89 -0.06 15.49
C ASP A 29 -9.85 0.82 16.74
N ASN A 30 -8.69 0.92 17.40
CA ASN A 30 -8.51 1.70 18.63
C ASN A 30 -7.76 3.02 18.39
N ASN A 31 -7.72 3.51 17.15
CA ASN A 31 -7.04 4.76 16.84
C ASN A 31 -7.99 5.96 16.98
N ASN A 32 -7.52 7.03 17.62
CA ASN A 32 -8.28 8.24 17.90
C ASN A 32 -8.00 9.38 16.90
N LEU A 33 -7.51 9.06 15.70
CA LEU A 33 -7.36 10.06 14.64
C LEU A 33 -8.70 10.72 14.32
N SER A 34 -8.65 12.03 14.11
CA SER A 34 -9.77 12.79 13.58
C SER A 34 -10.08 12.36 12.14
N PHE A 35 -11.30 12.66 11.68
CA PHE A 35 -11.70 12.41 10.30
C PHE A 35 -10.72 13.02 9.29
N THR A 36 -10.27 14.26 9.52
CA THR A 36 -9.32 14.95 8.65
C THR A 36 -7.96 14.24 8.61
N GLU A 37 -7.46 13.75 9.73
CA GLU A 37 -6.20 13.00 9.76
C GLU A 37 -6.32 11.67 8.99
N TRP A 38 -7.44 10.97 9.13
CA TRP A 38 -7.71 9.76 8.34
C TRP A 38 -7.73 10.04 6.83
N VAL A 39 -8.41 11.11 6.42
CA VAL A 39 -8.48 11.52 5.01
C VAL A 39 -7.10 11.91 4.49
N ASN A 40 -6.32 12.66 5.27
CA ASN A 40 -4.97 13.07 4.89
C ASN A 40 -4.05 11.87 4.73
N HIS A 41 -4.05 10.92 5.67
CA HIS A 41 -3.24 9.70 5.54
C HIS A 41 -3.64 8.86 4.32
N LEU A 42 -4.94 8.73 4.04
CA LEU A 42 -5.39 8.06 2.83
C LEU A 42 -4.92 8.80 1.57
N GLN A 43 -5.00 10.13 1.55
CA GLN A 43 -4.54 10.94 0.42
C GLN A 43 -3.03 10.74 0.18
N GLU A 44 -2.21 10.77 1.24
CA GLU A 44 -0.77 10.51 1.17
C GLU A 44 -0.46 9.12 0.59
N GLU A 45 -1.11 8.06 1.09
CA GLU A 45 -0.89 6.68 0.60
C GLU A 45 -1.35 6.51 -0.86
N LEU A 46 -2.41 7.22 -1.29
CA LEU A 46 -2.83 7.23 -2.69
C LEU A 46 -1.86 8.00 -3.59
N MET A 47 -1.25 9.08 -3.10
CA MET A 47 -0.20 9.79 -3.83
C MET A 47 1.01 8.87 -4.06
N ASP A 48 1.46 8.15 -3.04
CA ASP A 48 2.54 7.15 -3.15
C ASP A 48 2.19 6.08 -4.19
N ALA A 49 0.96 5.58 -4.19
CA ALA A 49 0.49 4.63 -5.21
C ALA A 49 0.62 5.19 -6.63
N THR A 50 0.29 6.46 -6.85
CA THR A 50 0.43 7.09 -8.18
C THR A 50 1.89 7.25 -8.61
N LEU A 51 2.81 7.50 -7.67
CA LEU A 51 4.25 7.55 -7.93
C LEU A 51 4.77 6.18 -8.39
N TYR A 52 4.37 5.09 -7.72
CA TYR A 52 4.74 3.73 -8.16
C TYR A 52 4.19 3.42 -9.55
N LEU A 53 2.94 3.78 -9.84
CA LEU A 53 2.36 3.60 -11.18
C LEU A 53 3.15 4.37 -12.24
N GLN A 54 3.53 5.61 -11.97
CA GLN A 54 4.34 6.40 -12.90
C GLN A 54 5.71 5.78 -13.13
N LYS A 55 6.40 5.32 -12.08
CA LYS A 55 7.69 4.62 -12.17
C LYS A 55 7.60 3.39 -13.07
N LEU A 56 6.63 2.52 -12.82
CA LEU A 56 6.42 1.29 -13.60
C LEU A 56 6.06 1.60 -15.07
N LYS A 57 5.26 2.63 -15.33
CA LYS A 57 4.95 3.07 -16.70
C LYS A 57 6.20 3.54 -17.43
N THR A 58 7.05 4.34 -16.77
CA THR A 58 8.31 4.82 -17.36
C THR A 58 9.26 3.66 -17.66
N GLU A 59 9.37 2.67 -16.77
CA GLU A 59 10.21 1.48 -16.99
C GLU A 59 9.73 0.63 -18.17
N ASN A 60 8.43 0.33 -18.24
CA ASN A 60 7.86 -0.44 -19.36
C ASN A 60 7.99 0.29 -20.72
N GLN A 61 7.90 1.63 -20.72
CA GLN A 61 8.13 2.43 -21.94
C GLN A 61 9.60 2.43 -22.38
N SER A 62 10.53 2.35 -21.43
CA SER A 62 11.97 2.30 -21.70
C SER A 62 12.37 0.97 -22.34
N GLU A 63 11.73 -0.14 -21.95
CA GLU A 63 11.91 -1.46 -22.57
C GLU A 63 11.35 -1.53 -24.00
N SER A 64 10.35 -0.69 -24.32
CA SER A 64 9.72 -0.66 -25.64
C SER A 64 10.55 0.05 -26.72
N PHE A 65 11.62 0.78 -26.36
CA PHE A 65 12.46 1.55 -27.29
C PHE A 65 13.74 0.82 -27.72
N ILE A 66 13.98 -0.41 -27.25
CA ILE A 66 15.08 -1.28 -27.71
C ILE A 66 14.53 -2.36 -28.64
N ILE A 67 13.94 -1.96 -29.77
CA ILE A 67 13.76 -2.87 -30.92
C ILE A 67 14.03 -2.07 -32.21
N TYR A 68 15.23 -2.30 -32.77
CA TYR A 68 15.80 -1.92 -34.08
C TYR A 68 15.73 -0.45 -34.54
#